data_AF-A0A1I8CBS2-F1
#
_entry.id   AF-A0A1I8CBS2-F1
#
_cell.length_a   1.000
_cell.length_b   1.000
_cell.length_c   1.000
_cell.angle_alpha   90.00
_cell.angle_beta   90.00
_cell.angle_gamma   90.00
#
_symmetry.space_group_name_H-M   'P 1'
#
loop_
_entity.id
_entity.type
_entity.pdbx_description
1 polymer ?
#
loop_
_entity_poly.entity_id
_entity_poly.type
_entity_poly.pdbx_seq_one_letter_code
_entity_poly.pdbx_strand_id
1 'polypeptide(L)'
;MYFFSKITLIALLISANTFAEEISVHGQIKCEDDTEGLLHLQAVLYTIKSIDLPLHKFSKNLYYANYYNFSLTGSIDGIGDLHPILRIVCICSKGAFSIKKLDLKSQYDENKNVTLSQEIFCT
;
A
#
# COMPACT_ATOMS: atom_id res chain seq x y z
N MET A 1 -57.55 32.13 -16.17
CA MET A 1 -56.22 32.28 -15.54
C MET A 1 -55.76 30.87 -15.17
N TYR A 2 -54.74 30.32 -15.84
CA TYR A 2 -54.23 28.96 -15.58
C TYR A 2 -53.17 29.03 -14.47
N PHE A 3 -53.41 28.35 -13.35
CA PHE A 3 -52.50 28.28 -12.20
C PHE A 3 -51.56 27.09 -12.38
N PHE A 4 -50.34 27.32 -12.86
CA PHE A 4 -49.28 26.31 -12.83
C PHE A 4 -48.61 26.37 -11.45
N SER A 5 -49.02 25.49 -10.54
CA SER A 5 -48.28 25.20 -9.31
C SER A 5 -46.93 24.57 -9.69
N LYS A 6 -45.84 25.28 -9.41
CA LYS A 6 -44.47 24.81 -9.66
C LYS A 6 -44.19 23.61 -8.75
N ILE A 7 -44.05 22.42 -9.34
CA ILE A 7 -43.52 21.25 -8.64
C ILE A 7 -42.00 21.43 -8.57
N THR A 8 -41.47 21.72 -7.39
CA THR A 8 -40.02 21.79 -7.16
C THR A 8 -39.48 20.37 -7.05
N LEU A 9 -38.86 19.87 -8.12
CA LEU A 9 -38.19 18.57 -8.13
C LEU A 9 -36.87 18.67 -7.33
N ILE A 10 -36.86 18.19 -6.10
CA ILE A 10 -35.62 18.04 -5.32
C ILE A 10 -34.94 16.76 -5.82
N ALA A 11 -33.91 16.92 -6.66
CA ALA A 11 -33.03 15.81 -7.02
C ALA A 11 -32.14 15.49 -5.81
N LEU A 12 -32.50 14.47 -5.04
CA LEU A 12 -31.66 13.94 -3.97
C LEU A 12 -30.53 13.12 -4.60
N LEU A 13 -29.37 13.75 -4.78
CA LEU A 13 -28.15 13.07 -5.21
C LEU A 13 -27.63 12.21 -4.05
N ILE A 14 -28.11 10.98 -3.93
CA ILE A 14 -27.47 9.97 -3.08
C ILE A 14 -26.23 9.54 -3.84
N SER A 15 -25.09 10.18 -3.57
CA SER A 15 -23.81 9.68 -4.01
C SER A 15 -23.61 8.31 -3.36
N ALA A 16 -23.67 7.24 -4.15
CA ALA A 16 -23.20 5.93 -3.74
C ALA A 16 -21.69 6.05 -3.50
N ASN A 17 -21.29 6.33 -2.26
CA ASN A 17 -19.90 6.21 -1.85
C ASN A 17 -19.58 4.73 -1.80
N THR A 18 -19.16 4.16 -2.93
CA THR A 18 -18.34 2.94 -2.91
C THR A 18 -17.01 3.36 -2.29
N PHE A 19 -16.90 3.23 -0.97
CA PHE A 19 -15.63 3.43 -0.29
C PHE A 19 -14.71 2.30 -0.75
N ALA A 20 -13.80 2.65 -1.65
CA ALA A 20 -12.74 1.75 -2.07
C ALA A 20 -11.82 1.52 -0.85
N GLU A 21 -11.79 0.29 -0.33
CA GLU A 21 -11.17 -0.02 0.96
C GLU A 21 -9.65 0.12 0.89
N GLU A 22 -9.04 0.81 1.85
CA GLU A 22 -7.59 1.09 1.83
C GLU A 22 -6.80 0.12 2.72
N ILE A 23 -5.69 -0.38 2.16
CA ILE A 23 -4.63 -1.08 2.89
C ILE A 23 -3.38 -0.22 2.87
N SER A 24 -2.75 -0.06 4.02
CA SER A 24 -1.46 0.60 4.16
C SER A 24 -0.41 -0.32 4.80
N VAL A 25 0.80 -0.31 4.26
CA VAL A 25 1.95 -1.03 4.79
C VAL A 25 3.02 -0.02 5.15
N HIS A 26 3.46 -0.05 6.40
CA HIS A 26 4.57 0.75 6.89
C HIS A 26 5.73 -0.16 7.25
N GLY A 27 6.93 0.13 6.73
CA GLY A 27 8.10 -0.66 7.07
C GLY A 27 9.34 0.18 7.27
N GLN A 28 10.31 -0.40 7.97
CA GLN A 28 11.64 0.16 8.17
C GLN A 28 12.69 -0.87 7.81
N ILE A 29 13.57 -0.51 6.89
CA ILE A 29 14.68 -1.36 6.40
C ILE A 29 16.00 -0.71 6.78
N LYS A 30 16.98 -1.55 7.12
CA LYS A 30 18.35 -1.16 7.41
C LYS A 30 19.32 -2.08 6.65
N CYS A 31 20.35 -1.51 6.02
CA CYS A 31 21.53 -2.27 5.62
C CYS A 31 22.45 -2.35 6.85
N GLU A 32 22.75 -3.56 7.30
CA GLU A 32 23.61 -3.80 8.46
C GLU A 32 25.08 -3.65 8.06
N ASP A 33 25.88 -3.12 8.99
CA ASP A 33 27.33 -2.95 8.84
C ASP A 33 27.78 -2.09 7.64
N ASP A 34 26.84 -1.37 7.02
CA ASP A 34 27.08 -0.57 5.83
C ASP A 34 27.18 0.92 6.17
N THR A 35 28.39 1.48 6.08
CA THR A 35 28.64 2.92 6.25
C THR A 35 28.10 3.76 5.10
N GLU A 36 27.94 3.16 3.90
CA GLU A 36 27.36 3.85 2.75
C GLU A 36 25.84 3.59 2.63
N GLY A 37 25.32 2.62 3.37
CA GLY A 37 23.89 2.39 3.59
C GLY A 37 23.11 1.90 2.37
N LEU A 38 21.80 2.11 2.42
CA LEU A 38 20.85 1.68 1.40
C LEU A 38 20.93 2.59 0.17
N LEU A 39 21.24 2.02 -0.99
CA LEU A 39 21.41 2.73 -2.27
C LEU A 39 20.11 2.77 -3.07
N HIS A 40 19.34 1.69 -3.00
CA HIS A 40 18.07 1.60 -3.72
C HIS A 40 17.04 0.85 -2.90
N LEU A 41 15.81 1.38 -2.91
CA LEU A 41 14.66 0.66 -2.41
C LEU A 41 13.49 0.81 -3.37
N GLN A 42 12.97 -0.33 -3.80
CA GLN A 42 11.68 -0.46 -4.44
C GLN A 42 10.81 -1.36 -3.58
N ALA A 43 9.60 -0.90 -3.30
CA ALA A 43 8.61 -1.66 -2.56
C ALA A 43 7.30 -1.61 -3.36
N VAL A 44 6.70 -2.77 -3.60
CA VAL A 44 5.51 -2.90 -4.42
C VAL A 44 4.47 -3.68 -3.62
N LEU A 45 3.28 -3.11 -3.53
CA LEU A 45 2.12 -3.75 -2.91
C LEU A 45 1.18 -4.21 -4.03
N TYR A 46 0.82 -5.48 -4.03
CA TYR A 46 -0.12 -6.06 -5.00
C TYR A 46 -0.96 -7.16 -4.36
N THR A 47 -1.96 -7.67 -5.08
CA THR A 47 -2.75 -8.83 -4.68
C THR A 47 -2.53 -9.98 -5.64
N ILE A 48 -2.85 -11.21 -5.23
CA ILE A 48 -2.78 -12.40 -6.10
C ILE A 48 -3.65 -12.22 -7.37
N LYS A 49 -4.78 -11.52 -7.28
CA LYS A 49 -5.67 -11.26 -8.42
C LYS A 49 -5.14 -10.17 -9.36
N SER A 50 -4.14 -9.40 -8.94
CA SER A 50 -3.65 -8.22 -9.63
C SER A 50 -2.12 -8.17 -9.70
N ILE A 51 -1.47 -9.32 -9.93
CA ILE A 51 0.01 -9.37 -10.04
C ILE A 51 0.51 -8.48 -11.19
N ASP A 52 -0.25 -8.40 -12.28
CA ASP A 52 0.08 -7.56 -13.45
C ASP A 52 -0.27 -6.07 -13.27
N LEU A 53 -1.08 -5.72 -12.26
CA LEU A 53 -1.47 -4.35 -11.92
C LEU A 53 -1.25 -4.10 -10.42
N PRO A 54 -0.06 -3.61 -10.03
CA PRO A 54 0.23 -3.38 -8.62
C PRO A 54 -0.70 -2.32 -8.06
N LEU A 55 -1.22 -2.56 -6.84
CA LEU A 55 -2.07 -1.62 -6.12
C LEU A 55 -1.34 -0.32 -5.83
N HIS A 56 -0.07 -0.44 -5.48
CA HIS A 56 0.80 0.70 -5.26
C HIS A 56 2.25 0.31 -5.52
N LYS A 57 2.96 1.12 -6.31
CA LYS A 57 4.39 0.93 -6.56
C LYS A 57 5.14 2.13 -5.99
N PHE A 58 6.04 1.86 -5.05
CA PHE A 58 6.99 2.84 -4.52
C PHE A 58 8.38 2.47 -5.01
N SER A 59 9.10 3.44 -5.57
CA SER A 59 10.48 3.25 -6.00
C SER A 59 11.25 4.51 -5.70
N LYS A 60 12.35 4.40 -4.96
CA LYS A 60 13.18 5.55 -4.60
C LYS A 60 14.65 5.18 -4.59
N ASN A 61 15.43 5.95 -5.33
CA ASN A 61 16.88 5.94 -5.18
C ASN A 61 17.22 6.67 -3.89
N LEU A 62 18.06 6.04 -3.07
CA LEU A 62 18.46 6.54 -1.78
C LEU A 62 19.94 6.87 -1.86
N TYR A 63 20.31 8.04 -1.34
CA TYR A 63 21.70 8.43 -1.25
C TYR A 63 22.07 8.34 0.22
N TYR A 64 22.68 7.23 0.61
CA TYR A 64 23.32 7.06 1.92
C TYR A 64 22.38 7.09 3.12
N ALA A 65 21.41 6.17 3.15
CA ALA A 65 20.50 6.03 4.28
C ALA A 65 20.80 4.76 5.09
N ASN A 66 21.21 4.91 6.35
CA ASN A 66 21.39 3.77 7.28
C ASN A 66 20.07 3.07 7.59
N TYR A 67 18.96 3.81 7.55
CA TYR A 67 17.61 3.27 7.66
C TYR A 67 16.69 3.99 6.69
N TYR A 68 15.72 3.27 6.17
CA TYR A 68 14.68 3.86 5.33
C TYR A 68 13.30 3.40 5.78
N ASN A 69 12.45 4.40 6.08
CA ASN A 69 11.05 4.20 6.35
C ASN A 69 10.28 4.30 5.03
N PHE A 70 9.49 3.28 4.70
CA PHE A 70 8.60 3.30 3.56
C PHE A 70 7.14 3.17 4.00
N SER A 71 6.24 3.75 3.21
CA SER A 71 4.80 3.68 3.38
C SER A 71 4.19 3.43 2.02
N LEU A 72 3.35 2.40 1.92
CA LEU A 72 2.60 2.04 0.72
C LEU A 72 1.13 2.06 1.08
N THR A 73 0.30 2.73 0.31
CA THR A 73 -1.16 2.67 0.49
C THR A 73 -1.78 2.26 -0.83
N GLY A 74 -2.56 1.20 -0.84
CA GLY A 74 -3.29 0.72 -2.00
C GLY A 74 -4.78 0.61 -1.66
N SER A 75 -5.63 0.98 -2.61
CA SER A 75 -7.06 0.70 -2.51
C SER A 75 -7.36 -0.63 -3.18
N ILE A 76 -8.21 -1.44 -2.55
CA ILE A 76 -8.59 -2.74 -3.08
C ILE A 76 -10.10 -2.78 -3.27
N ASP A 77 -10.51 -2.83 -4.54
CA ASP A 77 -11.90 -3.06 -4.90
C ASP A 77 -12.14 -4.57 -5.04
N GLY A 78 -12.82 -5.19 -4.08
CA GLY A 78 -13.27 -6.57 -4.22
C GLY A 78 -13.71 -7.27 -2.95
N ILE A 79 -14.76 -8.09 -3.07
CA ILE A 79 -15.26 -8.98 -2.01
C ILE A 79 -14.44 -10.29 -2.05
N GLY A 80 -13.65 -10.59 -1.01
CA GLY A 80 -12.96 -11.87 -0.84
C GLY A 80 -11.77 -11.83 0.11
N ASP A 81 -11.15 -12.99 0.36
CA ASP A 81 -9.92 -13.08 1.16
C ASP A 81 -8.80 -12.27 0.50
N LEU A 82 -8.41 -11.20 1.19
CA LEU A 82 -7.34 -10.32 0.76
C LEU A 82 -6.02 -10.90 1.24
N HIS A 83 -5.24 -11.35 0.27
CA HIS A 83 -3.84 -11.74 0.45
C HIS A 83 -2.94 -10.68 -0.18
N PRO A 84 -2.75 -9.52 0.48
CA PRO A 84 -1.77 -8.53 0.02
C PRO A 84 -0.37 -9.15 0.06
N ILE A 85 0.39 -8.92 -1.00
CA ILE A 85 1.78 -9.32 -1.12
C ILE A 85 2.61 -8.04 -1.20
N LEU A 86 3.56 -7.92 -0.28
CA LEU A 86 4.59 -6.90 -0.31
C LEU A 86 5.85 -7.49 -0.93
N ARG A 87 6.25 -6.97 -2.11
CA ARG A 87 7.55 -7.25 -2.69
C ARG A 87 8.50 -6.10 -2.41
N ILE A 88 9.67 -6.41 -1.86
CA ILE A 88 10.75 -5.47 -1.61
C ILE A 88 11.94 -5.87 -2.45
N VAL A 89 12.43 -4.95 -3.27
CA VAL A 89 13.71 -5.05 -3.98
C VAL A 89 14.62 -3.97 -3.42
N CYS A 90 15.78 -4.35 -2.90
CA CYS A 90 16.69 -3.41 -2.28
C CYS A 90 18.15 -3.65 -2.67
N ILE A 91 18.96 -2.60 -2.66
CA ILE A 91 20.40 -2.68 -2.91
C ILE A 91 21.11 -2.01 -1.76
N CYS A 92 21.86 -2.79 -0.98
CA CYS A 92 22.80 -2.32 0.01
C CYS A 92 24.17 -2.13 -0.67
N SER A 93 24.97 -1.17 -0.22
CA SER A 93 26.32 -1.03 -0.78
C SER A 93 27.20 -2.20 -0.36
N LYS A 94 27.01 -2.69 0.88
CA LYS A 94 27.73 -3.79 1.52
C LYS A 94 26.82 -4.51 2.51
N GLY A 95 27.07 -5.81 2.70
CA GLY A 95 26.58 -6.56 3.84
C GLY A 95 25.13 -7.05 3.74
N ALA A 96 24.62 -7.52 4.88
CA ALA A 96 23.27 -8.07 4.99
C ALA A 96 22.24 -6.94 5.22
N PHE A 97 20.99 -7.18 4.86
CA PHE A 97 19.89 -6.28 5.19
C PHE A 97 19.08 -6.83 6.37
N SER A 98 18.35 -5.95 7.07
CA SER A 98 17.36 -6.33 8.05
C SER A 98 16.10 -5.47 7.94
N ILE A 99 14.94 -6.08 8.22
CA ILE A 99 13.67 -5.36 8.39
C ILE A 99 13.44 -5.21 9.89
N LYS A 100 13.45 -3.97 10.36
CA LYS A 100 13.27 -3.66 11.80
C LYS A 100 11.81 -3.55 12.20
N LYS A 101 10.96 -3.13 11.27
CA LYS A 101 9.52 -2.98 11.49
C LYS A 101 8.77 -3.27 10.20
N LEU A 102 7.65 -3.98 10.31
CA LEU A 102 6.71 -4.13 9.21
C LEU A 102 5.28 -4.24 9.76
N ASP A 103 4.52 -3.16 9.60
CA ASP A 103 3.15 -3.05 10.07
C ASP A 103 2.20 -3.01 8.88
N LEU A 104 1.22 -3.90 8.86
CA LEU A 104 0.06 -3.85 7.98
C LEU A 104 -1.08 -3.16 8.73
N LYS A 105 -1.63 -2.09 8.16
CA LYS A 105 -2.86 -1.47 8.60
C LYS A 105 -3.90 -1.63 7.51
N SER A 106 -5.05 -2.19 7.85
CA SER A 106 -6.19 -2.26 6.97
C SER A 106 -7.37 -1.57 7.63
N GLN A 107 -8.19 -0.88 6.85
CA GLN A 107 -9.50 -0.42 7.30
C GLN A 107 -10.55 -1.54 7.27
N TYR A 108 -10.17 -2.78 6.92
CA TYR A 108 -11.03 -3.95 7.05
C TYR A 108 -11.53 -4.12 8.48
N ASP A 109 -12.80 -4.47 8.60
CA ASP A 109 -13.48 -4.92 9.82
C ASP A 109 -12.53 -5.79 10.67
N GLU A 110 -12.35 -5.44 11.96
CA GLU A 110 -11.39 -6.07 12.89
C GLU A 110 -11.56 -7.60 13.01
N ASN A 111 -12.67 -8.13 12.49
CA ASN A 111 -13.01 -9.54 12.45
C ASN A 111 -12.49 -10.32 11.23
N LYS A 112 -11.88 -9.66 10.23
CA LYS A 112 -11.32 -10.30 9.04
C LYS A 112 -9.80 -10.37 9.12
N ASN A 113 -9.25 -11.58 9.08
CA ASN A 113 -7.81 -11.82 9.12
C ASN A 113 -7.14 -11.43 7.80
N VAL A 114 -6.68 -10.18 7.69
CA VAL A 114 -5.82 -9.77 6.57
C VAL A 114 -4.40 -10.27 6.85
N THR A 115 -3.90 -11.18 6.00
CA THR A 115 -2.55 -11.73 6.13
C THR A 115 -1.63 -11.13 5.08
N LEU A 116 -0.57 -10.43 5.53
CA LEU A 116 0.46 -9.90 4.63
C LEU A 116 1.49 -10.98 4.27
N SER A 117 1.61 -11.29 3.00
CA SER A 117 2.72 -12.10 2.46
C SER A 117 3.90 -11.21 2.05
N GLN A 118 5.12 -11.72 2.14
CA GLN A 118 6.35 -10.95 1.90
C GLN A 118 7.26 -11.66 0.90
N GLU A 119 7.80 -10.91 -0.05
CA GLU A 119 8.85 -11.35 -0.96
C GLU A 119 9.98 -10.33 -0.93
N ILE A 120 11.18 -10.73 -0.52
CA ILE A 120 12.28 -9.79 -0.32
C ILE A 120 13.50 -10.25 -1.11
N PHE A 121 13.98 -9.36 -1.98
CA PHE A 121 15.16 -9.55 -2.81
C PHE A 121 16.10 -8.39 -2.56
N CYS A 122 17.19 -8.66 -1.84
CA CYS A 122 18.18 -7.65 -1.55
C CYS A 122 19.57 -8.16 -1.92
N THR A 123 20.35 -7.27 -2.51
CA THR A 123 21.75 -7.50 -2.88
C THR A 123 22.63 -6.51 -2.16
#